data_AF-A0A1I7XKY0-F1
#
_entry.id   AF-A0A1I7XKY0-F1
#
_cell.length_a   1.000
_cell.length_b   1.000
_cell.length_c   1.000
_cell.angle_alpha   90.00
_cell.angle_beta   90.00
_cell.angle_gamma   90.00
#
_symmetry.space_group_name_H-M   'P 1'
#
loop_
_entity.id
_entity.type
_entity.pdbx_description
1 polymer ?
#
loop_
_entity_poly.entity_id
_entity_poly.type
_entity_poly.pdbx_seq_one_letter_code
_entity_poly.pdbx_strand_id
1 'polypeptide(L)'
;MQLTNGGSDCAAIIHAFIKNGYNLREACATLDGVFAFLMADDKNLYIGRDPLGVRPLFYGFTSGGALVLGSEVKCIEQLCDRMDYFPPGCCSVVPLLGRGRSIQIQQYYSVPNIADRFLSMENAQTLIREVLVKSVEKRLMGNRQFGFMLSGGLDSSLIASIASKFLAQKPIAFSVGFEDSPDLENAKRVAEFLNIPHKVLVITPKECIDIIPEVIYALETFDPLIIRCGVAHYLLCKYISQTSEVKVLLSGEGADELFGSYAYMQRAPNTFHLHKEILRRLKYLHQYDVLRCDRSTSCHGLEIRVPFLDKSVYITLISIKKRCMIDHRKNLLSA
;
A
#
# COMPACT_ATOMS: atom_id res chain seq x y z
N MET A 1 28.12 12.84 14.61
CA MET A 1 26.88 12.92 15.39
C MET A 1 26.46 11.52 15.76
N GLN A 2 26.41 11.17 17.04
CA GLN A 2 25.93 9.85 17.47
C GLN A 2 24.40 9.97 17.66
N LEU A 3 23.64 9.43 16.71
CA LEU A 3 22.17 9.47 16.75
C LEU A 3 21.67 8.45 17.78
N THR A 4 20.95 8.92 18.79
CA THR A 4 20.17 8.06 19.70
C THR A 4 18.79 7.84 19.07
N ASN A 5 18.46 6.60 18.70
CA ASN A 5 17.24 6.31 17.93
C ASN A 5 16.19 5.47 18.66
N GLY A 6 16.46 5.02 19.90
CA GLY A 6 15.50 4.24 20.69
C GLY A 6 14.98 2.97 20.01
N GLY A 7 15.67 2.45 18.98
CA GLY A 7 15.21 1.32 18.17
C GLY A 7 14.13 1.64 17.15
N SER A 8 13.80 2.91 16.89
CA SER A 8 12.85 3.30 15.83
C SER A 8 13.48 3.12 14.44
N ASP A 9 12.73 2.48 13.56
CA ASP A 9 13.05 2.32 12.14
C ASP A 9 13.09 3.66 11.38
N CYS A 10 12.30 4.65 11.79
CA CYS A 10 12.31 6.00 11.19
C CYS A 10 13.68 6.70 11.29
N ALA A 11 14.52 6.34 12.26
CA ALA A 11 15.88 6.88 12.33
C ALA A 11 16.75 6.48 11.13
N ALA A 12 16.39 5.41 10.41
CA ALA A 12 17.03 5.06 9.14
C ALA A 12 16.99 6.21 8.13
N ILE A 13 15.99 7.09 8.18
CA ILE A 13 15.89 8.29 7.33
C ILE A 13 17.07 9.23 7.59
N ILE A 14 17.35 9.53 8.86
CA ILE A 14 18.45 10.43 9.25
C ILE A 14 19.80 9.76 8.93
N HIS A 15 19.95 8.47 9.20
CA HIS A 15 21.16 7.73 8.85
C HIS A 15 21.40 7.70 7.33
N ALA A 16 20.35 7.49 6.52
CA ALA A 16 20.44 7.55 5.06
C ALA A 16 20.83 8.96 4.60
N PHE A 17 20.27 10.00 5.22
CA PHE A 17 20.60 11.39 4.91
C PHE A 17 22.08 11.71 5.16
N ILE A 18 22.59 11.35 6.34
CA ILE A 18 24.01 11.56 6.69
C ILE A 18 24.93 10.73 5.80
N LYS A 19 24.62 9.44 5.58
CA LYS A 19 25.46 8.52 4.79
C LYS A 19 25.58 8.95 3.33
N ASN A 20 24.55 9.58 2.79
CA ASN A 20 24.55 10.13 1.43
C ASN A 20 25.00 11.61 1.38
N GLY A 21 25.78 12.07 2.37
CA GLY A 21 26.38 13.40 2.35
C GLY A 21 25.37 14.55 2.40
N TYR A 22 24.28 14.38 3.16
CA TYR A 22 23.18 15.35 3.28
C TYR A 22 22.44 15.60 1.95
N ASN A 23 22.50 14.65 1.01
CA ASN A 23 21.72 14.66 -0.21
C ASN A 23 20.38 13.95 0.01
N LEU A 24 19.30 14.72 0.11
CA LEU A 24 17.94 14.18 0.37
C LEU A 24 17.49 13.22 -0.75
N ARG A 25 17.79 13.55 -2.00
CA ARG A 25 17.36 12.75 -3.16
C ARG A 25 18.00 11.36 -3.13
N GLU A 26 19.31 11.30 -2.92
CA GLU A 26 20.04 10.03 -2.81
C GLU A 26 19.64 9.26 -1.54
N ALA A 27 19.43 9.95 -0.42
CA ALA A 27 18.93 9.34 0.80
C ALA A 27 17.58 8.63 0.56
N CYS A 28 16.59 9.33 0.00
CA CYS A 28 15.29 8.76 -0.34
C CYS A 28 15.39 7.57 -1.30
N ALA A 29 16.33 7.61 -2.27
CA ALA A 29 16.54 6.52 -3.22
C ALA A 29 17.06 5.22 -2.55
N THR A 30 17.76 5.33 -1.42
CA THR A 30 18.31 4.20 -0.66
C THR A 30 17.35 3.58 0.35
N LEU A 31 16.25 4.25 0.70
CA LEU A 31 15.26 3.73 1.65
C LEU A 31 14.43 2.59 1.01
N ASP A 32 14.37 1.46 1.70
CA ASP A 32 13.50 0.32 1.36
C ASP A 32 12.36 0.22 2.37
N GLY A 33 11.22 0.80 2.02
CA GLY A 33 10.05 0.84 2.87
C GLY A 33 8.96 1.76 2.32
N VAL A 34 7.94 1.97 3.14
CA VAL A 34 6.83 2.89 2.86
C VAL A 34 6.89 4.02 3.87
N PHE A 35 6.80 5.26 3.40
CA PHE A 35 7.09 6.43 4.23
C PHE A 35 6.51 7.71 3.64
N ALA A 36 6.11 8.59 4.53
CA ALA A 36 5.95 10.01 4.30
C ALA A 36 6.59 10.69 5.52
N PHE A 37 7.58 11.54 5.31
CA PHE A 37 8.31 12.15 6.42
C PHE A 37 8.56 13.63 6.20
N LEU A 38 8.71 14.30 7.35
CA LEU A 38 9.23 15.65 7.49
C LEU A 38 10.43 15.58 8.43
N MET A 39 11.57 16.10 7.99
CA MET A 39 12.79 16.25 8.79
C MET A 39 13.21 17.70 8.67
N ALA A 40 13.70 18.33 9.74
CA ALA A 40 14.12 19.74 9.68
C ALA A 40 15.48 19.94 10.35
N ASP A 41 16.20 20.95 9.88
CA ASP A 41 17.33 21.57 10.58
C ASP A 41 17.03 23.07 10.79
N ASP A 42 18.00 23.84 11.29
CA ASP A 42 17.84 25.27 11.57
C ASP A 42 17.49 26.13 10.34
N LYS A 43 17.68 25.59 9.13
CA LYS A 43 17.56 26.32 7.86
C LYS A 43 16.49 25.77 6.95
N ASN A 44 16.27 24.46 6.95
CA ASN A 44 15.51 23.75 5.93
C ASN A 44 14.55 22.72 6.53
N LEU A 45 13.41 22.59 5.88
CA LEU A 45 12.50 21.46 5.96
C LEU A 45 12.77 20.51 4.79
N TYR A 46 12.95 19.23 5.09
CA TYR A 46 13.16 18.13 4.16
C TYR A 46 11.91 17.26 4.14
N ILE A 47 11.38 17.04 2.95
CA ILE A 47 10.12 16.32 2.72
C ILE A 47 10.40 15.13 1.82
N GLY A 48 9.92 13.94 2.17
CA GLY A 48 10.06 12.74 1.34
C GLY A 48 8.82 11.86 1.38
N ARG A 49 8.47 11.27 0.23
CA ARG A 49 7.35 10.33 0.09
C ARG A 49 7.77 9.12 -0.74
N ASP A 50 7.37 7.93 -0.29
CA ASP A 50 7.80 6.65 -0.83
C ASP A 50 7.48 6.45 -2.33
N PRO A 51 8.17 5.49 -2.99
CA PRO A 51 8.11 5.26 -4.44
C PRO A 51 6.71 5.18 -5.06
N LEU A 52 5.75 4.54 -4.38
CA LEU A 52 4.40 4.30 -4.90
C LEU A 52 3.35 5.14 -4.17
N GLY A 53 3.73 5.92 -3.17
CA GLY A 53 2.84 6.75 -2.37
C GLY A 53 1.96 5.93 -1.43
N VAL A 54 2.48 4.79 -0.94
CA VAL A 54 1.79 3.91 0.01
C VAL A 54 1.38 4.68 1.25
N ARG A 55 2.30 5.49 1.79
CA ARG A 55 1.96 6.46 2.83
C ARG A 55 1.49 7.78 2.21
N PRO A 56 0.43 8.37 2.75
CA PRO A 56 -0.16 9.59 2.22
C PRO A 56 0.66 10.82 2.63
N LEU A 57 0.67 11.82 1.75
CA LEU A 57 1.18 13.15 2.08
C LEU A 57 0.53 14.16 1.14
N PHE A 58 0.02 15.23 1.72
CA PHE A 58 -0.60 16.36 1.05
C PHE A 58 0.15 17.63 1.43
N TYR A 59 0.09 18.60 0.53
CA TYR A 59 0.62 19.92 0.79
C TYR A 59 -0.30 20.98 0.19
N GLY A 60 -0.25 22.18 0.76
CA GLY A 60 -0.97 23.34 0.27
C GLY A 60 -0.36 24.61 0.81
N PHE A 61 -0.95 25.75 0.46
CA PHE A 61 -0.50 27.05 0.95
C PHE A 61 -1.68 27.81 1.54
N THR A 62 -1.41 28.44 2.70
CA THR A 62 -2.31 29.46 3.26
C THR A 62 -2.38 30.67 2.34
N SER A 63 -3.40 31.52 2.53
CA SER A 63 -3.51 32.82 1.84
C SER A 63 -2.28 33.71 2.06
N GLY A 64 -1.67 33.62 3.25
CA GLY A 64 -0.40 34.28 3.61
C GLY A 64 0.86 33.68 2.97
N GLY A 65 0.73 32.56 2.24
CA GLY A 65 1.83 31.89 1.54
C GLY A 65 2.66 30.94 2.38
N ALA A 66 2.21 30.61 3.61
CA ALA A 66 2.85 29.57 4.41
C ALA A 66 2.52 28.17 3.86
N LEU A 67 3.54 27.31 3.76
CA LEU A 67 3.40 25.90 3.39
C LEU A 67 2.72 25.12 4.54
N VAL A 68 1.68 24.37 4.19
CA VAL A 68 0.98 23.45 5.10
C VAL A 68 1.13 22.04 4.55
N LEU A 69 1.43 21.09 5.42
CA LEU A 69 1.61 19.68 5.09
C LEU A 69 0.74 18.84 6.00
N GLY A 70 0.16 17.77 5.47
CA GLY A 70 -0.70 16.87 6.23
C GLY A 70 -0.70 15.46 5.64
N SER A 71 -0.83 14.46 6.51
CA SER A 71 -1.06 13.07 6.06
C SER A 71 -2.44 12.89 5.44
N GLU A 72 -3.39 13.78 5.76
CA GLU A 72 -4.79 13.74 5.35
C GLU A 72 -5.26 15.14 4.96
N VAL A 73 -6.16 15.23 3.97
CA VAL A 73 -6.71 16.49 3.47
C VAL A 73 -7.51 17.22 4.55
N LYS A 74 -8.33 16.48 5.31
CA LYS A 74 -9.17 17.01 6.40
C LYS A 74 -8.39 17.78 7.47
N CYS A 75 -7.08 17.51 7.60
CA CYS A 75 -6.20 18.20 8.53
C CYS A 75 -5.73 19.58 8.04
N ILE A 76 -5.79 19.83 6.74
CA ILE A 76 -5.18 21.02 6.10
C ILE A 76 -6.17 21.82 5.25
N GLU A 77 -7.36 21.28 4.96
CA GLU A 77 -8.34 21.89 4.05
C GLU A 77 -8.84 23.26 4.50
N GLN A 78 -8.97 23.47 5.81
CA GLN A 78 -9.42 24.76 6.35
C GLN A 78 -8.31 25.82 6.37
N LEU A 79 -7.06 25.41 6.14
CA LEU A 79 -5.88 26.28 6.19
C LEU A 79 -5.41 26.70 4.80
N CYS A 80 -5.75 25.95 3.76
CA CYS A 80 -5.18 26.10 2.43
C CYS A 80 -6.20 26.61 1.41
N ASP A 81 -5.79 27.57 0.56
CA ASP A 81 -6.62 28.00 -0.58
C ASP A 81 -6.66 26.93 -1.69
N ARG A 82 -5.54 26.20 -1.84
CA ARG A 82 -5.36 25.09 -2.78
C ARG A 82 -4.43 24.06 -2.16
N MET A 83 -4.72 22.78 -2.45
CA MET A 83 -3.95 21.64 -1.98
C MET A 83 -3.75 20.65 -3.11
N ASP A 84 -2.68 19.87 -3.00
CA ASP A 84 -2.41 18.75 -3.89
C ASP A 84 -1.74 17.62 -3.11
N TYR A 85 -1.70 16.43 -3.72
CA TYR A 85 -0.87 15.34 -3.23
C TYR A 85 0.59 15.73 -3.35
N PHE A 86 1.38 15.48 -2.31
CA PHE A 86 2.82 15.46 -2.49
C PHE A 86 3.17 14.22 -3.33
N PRO A 87 3.77 14.33 -4.51
CA PRO A 87 3.82 13.23 -5.47
C PRO A 87 4.64 12.04 -4.96
N PRO A 88 4.24 10.79 -5.27
CA PRO A 88 5.04 9.59 -5.00
C PRO A 88 6.44 9.65 -5.59
N GLY A 89 7.42 9.01 -4.93
CA GLY A 89 8.79 8.91 -5.42
C GLY A 89 9.51 10.25 -5.53
N CYS A 90 9.06 11.25 -4.77
CA CYS A 90 9.59 12.60 -4.79
C CYS A 90 10.04 13.06 -3.40
N CYS A 91 10.89 14.08 -3.40
CA CYS A 91 11.35 14.78 -2.21
C CYS A 91 11.45 16.28 -2.46
N SER A 92 11.52 17.09 -1.40
CA SER A 92 11.67 18.54 -1.49
C SER A 92 12.48 19.08 -0.32
N VAL A 93 13.26 20.14 -0.57
CA VAL A 93 13.96 20.91 0.46
C VAL A 93 13.39 22.32 0.42
N VAL A 94 12.84 22.77 1.54
CA VAL A 94 12.13 24.05 1.68
C VAL A 94 12.83 24.89 2.75
N PRO A 95 13.37 26.08 2.43
CA PRO A 95 13.96 26.96 3.43
C PRO A 95 12.91 27.44 4.44
N LEU A 96 13.21 27.37 5.74
CA LEU A 96 12.28 27.76 6.82
C LEU A 96 11.98 29.26 6.84
N LEU A 97 12.94 30.09 6.45
CA LEU A 97 12.81 31.55 6.42
C LEU A 97 12.31 32.09 5.06
N GLY A 98 11.95 31.20 4.13
CA GLY A 98 11.45 31.58 2.81
C GLY A 98 9.94 31.81 2.80
N ARG A 99 9.49 32.94 2.25
CA ARG A 99 8.09 33.13 1.84
C ARG A 99 7.96 32.76 0.37
N GLY A 100 7.32 31.64 0.09
CA GLY A 100 7.11 31.17 -1.28
C GLY A 100 5.82 30.38 -1.39
N ARG A 101 5.02 30.66 -2.43
CA ARG A 101 3.79 29.91 -2.76
C ARG A 101 4.06 28.69 -3.64
N SER A 102 5.30 28.20 -3.64
CA SER A 102 5.73 27.05 -4.44
C SER A 102 6.86 26.32 -3.74
N ILE A 103 6.85 24.99 -3.84
CA ILE A 103 7.95 24.13 -3.43
C ILE A 103 8.63 23.53 -4.66
N GLN A 104 9.95 23.34 -4.60
CA GLN A 104 10.66 22.63 -5.65
C GLN A 104 10.59 21.13 -5.37
N ILE A 105 9.81 20.41 -6.16
CA ILE A 105 9.66 18.96 -6.04
C ILE A 105 10.70 18.30 -6.94
N GLN A 106 11.47 17.38 -6.36
CA GLN A 106 12.51 16.62 -7.04
C GLN A 106 12.14 15.14 -7.05
N GLN A 107 12.09 14.54 -8.24
CA GLN A 107 11.87 13.10 -8.36
C GLN A 107 13.17 12.34 -8.07
N TYR A 108 13.10 11.40 -7.13
CA TYR A 108 14.18 10.46 -6.84
C TYR A 108 13.86 9.06 -7.37
N TYR A 109 12.59 8.76 -7.63
CA TYR A 109 12.15 7.47 -8.13
C TYR A 109 11.01 7.60 -9.15
N SER A 110 11.10 6.81 -10.22
CA SER A 110 10.01 6.53 -11.14
C SER A 110 9.92 5.03 -11.39
N VAL A 111 8.70 4.51 -11.54
CA VAL A 111 8.52 3.08 -11.90
C VAL A 111 9.13 2.86 -13.28
N PRO A 112 10.11 1.95 -13.42
CA PRO A 112 10.78 1.73 -14.70
C PRO A 112 9.82 1.05 -15.68
N ASN A 113 9.78 1.54 -16.93
CA ASN A 113 9.06 0.88 -18.01
C ASN A 113 9.95 -0.20 -18.65
N ILE A 114 10.03 -1.35 -17.99
CA ILE A 114 10.86 -2.49 -18.38
C ILE A 114 10.00 -3.73 -18.56
N ALA A 115 10.24 -4.48 -19.64
CA ALA A 115 9.58 -5.75 -19.93
C ALA A 115 10.46 -6.58 -20.90
N ASP A 116 11.74 -6.67 -20.59
CA ASP A 116 12.79 -7.24 -21.43
C ASP A 116 13.22 -8.64 -20.98
N ARG A 117 12.94 -9.02 -19.73
CA ARG A 117 13.38 -10.31 -19.17
C ARG A 117 12.53 -11.46 -19.71
N PHE A 118 13.19 -12.35 -20.44
CA PHE A 118 12.64 -13.63 -20.86
C PHE A 118 12.95 -14.70 -19.83
N LEU A 119 11.92 -15.35 -19.30
CA LEU A 119 12.04 -16.48 -18.37
C LEU A 119 11.11 -17.60 -18.85
N SER A 120 11.49 -18.86 -18.58
CA SER A 120 10.54 -19.97 -18.60
C SER A 120 9.48 -19.76 -17.50
N MET A 121 8.33 -20.42 -17.63
CA MET A 121 7.27 -20.34 -16.61
C MET A 121 7.79 -20.76 -15.24
N GLU A 122 8.55 -21.86 -15.16
CA GLU A 122 9.14 -22.37 -13.93
C GLU A 122 10.10 -21.34 -13.28
N ASN A 123 11.02 -20.77 -14.06
CA ASN A 123 11.94 -19.76 -13.54
C ASN A 123 11.23 -18.48 -13.10
N ALA A 124 10.17 -18.07 -13.81
CA ALA A 124 9.33 -16.95 -13.39
C ALA A 124 8.60 -17.24 -12.07
N GLN A 125 8.00 -18.43 -11.93
CA GLN A 125 7.30 -18.85 -10.71
C GLN A 125 8.25 -18.91 -9.51
N THR A 126 9.44 -19.50 -9.68
CA THR A 126 10.47 -19.57 -8.62
C THR A 126 10.92 -18.18 -8.20
N LEU A 127 11.25 -17.31 -9.17
CA LEU A 127 11.69 -15.95 -8.88
C LEU A 127 10.61 -15.12 -8.17
N ILE A 128 9.36 -15.17 -8.65
CA ILE A 128 8.24 -14.45 -8.03
C ILE A 128 8.02 -14.96 -6.61
N ARG A 129 8.06 -16.28 -6.39
CA ARG A 129 7.93 -16.89 -5.07
C ARG A 129 9.02 -16.41 -4.13
N GLU A 130 10.29 -16.46 -4.53
CA GLU A 130 11.42 -16.05 -3.68
C GLU A 130 11.31 -14.58 -3.26
N VAL A 131 11.01 -13.70 -4.21
CA VAL A 131 10.92 -12.25 -3.96
C VAL A 131 9.71 -11.92 -3.09
N LEU A 132 8.56 -12.59 -3.32
CA LEU A 132 7.38 -12.40 -2.48
C LEU A 132 7.60 -12.93 -1.05
N VAL A 133 8.26 -14.08 -0.88
CA VAL A 133 8.59 -14.63 0.44
C VAL A 133 9.47 -13.66 1.23
N LYS A 134 10.54 -13.14 0.61
CA LYS A 134 11.40 -12.12 1.24
C LYS A 134 10.64 -10.84 1.57
N SER A 135 9.72 -10.44 0.69
CA SER A 135 8.87 -9.26 0.90
C SER A 135 7.94 -9.40 2.11
N VAL A 136 7.38 -10.59 2.31
CA VAL A 136 6.55 -10.90 3.48
C VAL A 136 7.42 -10.94 4.73
N GLU A 137 8.51 -11.70 4.73
CA GLU A 137 9.43 -11.85 5.86
C GLU A 137 9.89 -10.50 6.41
N LYS A 138 10.37 -9.59 5.55
CA LYS A 138 10.82 -8.27 6.00
C LYS A 138 9.70 -7.39 6.57
N ARG A 139 8.44 -7.64 6.17
CA ARG A 139 7.25 -6.96 6.70
C ARG A 139 6.71 -7.58 7.98
N LEU A 140 7.37 -8.59 8.54
CA LEU A 140 7.09 -9.10 9.88
C LEU A 140 8.00 -8.47 10.94
N MET A 141 8.68 -7.37 10.61
CA MET A 141 9.48 -6.60 11.58
C MET A 141 8.62 -5.99 12.69
N GLY A 142 9.10 -6.08 13.94
CA GLY A 142 8.47 -5.49 15.11
C GLY A 142 7.87 -6.51 16.08
N ASN A 143 7.60 -6.06 17.31
CA ASN A 143 7.18 -6.93 18.42
C ASN A 143 5.65 -6.92 18.64
N ARG A 144 4.89 -6.37 17.69
CA ARG A 144 3.43 -6.25 17.81
C ARG A 144 2.72 -7.50 17.33
N GLN A 145 1.50 -7.72 17.81
CA GLN A 145 0.65 -8.80 17.30
C GLN A 145 0.23 -8.49 15.85
N PHE A 146 0.49 -9.47 14.98
CA PHE A 146 0.10 -9.42 13.57
C PHE A 146 -1.28 -10.06 13.37
N GLY A 147 -2.06 -9.49 12.46
CA GLY A 147 -3.27 -10.09 11.92
C GLY A 147 -3.26 -10.12 10.41
N PHE A 148 -4.17 -10.90 9.83
CA PHE A 148 -4.35 -11.01 8.39
C PHE A 148 -5.72 -10.52 7.98
N MET A 149 -5.78 -9.72 6.92
CA MET A 149 -7.01 -9.47 6.20
C MET A 149 -7.23 -10.59 5.20
N LEU A 150 -8.19 -11.47 5.47
CA LEU A 150 -8.40 -12.70 4.71
C LEU A 150 -9.74 -12.65 3.99
N SER A 151 -9.72 -12.57 2.66
CA SER A 151 -10.93 -12.59 1.83
C SER A 151 -11.25 -13.98 1.28
N GLY A 152 -10.36 -14.97 1.47
CA GLY A 152 -10.46 -16.28 0.81
C GLY A 152 -10.00 -16.28 -0.65
N GLY A 153 -9.71 -15.10 -1.23
CA GLY A 153 -9.09 -14.97 -2.54
C GLY A 153 -7.62 -15.43 -2.54
N LEU A 154 -7.06 -15.64 -3.73
CA LEU A 154 -5.70 -16.13 -3.92
C LEU A 154 -4.66 -15.26 -3.21
N ASP A 155 -4.78 -13.94 -3.32
CA ASP A 155 -3.74 -13.00 -2.90
C ASP A 155 -3.62 -12.91 -1.38
N SER A 156 -4.74 -12.69 -0.69
CA SER A 156 -4.77 -12.65 0.77
C SER A 156 -4.38 -14.00 1.40
N SER A 157 -4.80 -15.11 0.78
CA SER A 157 -4.45 -16.46 1.20
C SER A 157 -2.96 -16.76 1.04
N LEU A 158 -2.34 -16.28 -0.05
CA LEU A 158 -0.91 -16.45 -0.29
C LEU A 158 -0.08 -15.68 0.75
N ILE A 159 -0.45 -14.43 1.04
CA ILE A 159 0.21 -13.64 2.08
C ILE A 159 0.07 -14.29 3.46
N ALA A 160 -1.14 -14.71 3.83
CA ALA A 160 -1.38 -15.39 5.11
C ALA A 160 -0.58 -16.70 5.23
N SER A 161 -0.53 -17.50 4.16
CA SER A 161 0.21 -18.76 4.11
C SER A 161 1.72 -18.57 4.24
N ILE A 162 2.29 -17.59 3.55
CA ILE A 162 3.72 -17.27 3.65
C ILE A 162 4.03 -16.73 5.05
N ALA A 163 3.28 -15.74 5.54
CA ALA A 163 3.55 -15.09 6.81
C ALA A 163 3.46 -16.06 8.01
N SER A 164 2.49 -16.99 7.98
CA SER A 164 2.31 -18.00 9.04
C SER A 164 3.53 -18.90 9.26
N LYS A 165 4.42 -19.04 8.26
CA LYS A 165 5.65 -19.84 8.37
C LYS A 165 6.76 -19.16 9.17
N PHE A 166 6.72 -17.83 9.26
CA PHE A 166 7.77 -17.03 9.89
C PHE A 166 7.37 -16.49 11.27
N LEU A 167 6.07 -16.52 11.60
CA LEU A 167 5.57 -16.03 12.87
C LEU A 167 5.65 -17.11 13.95
N ALA A 168 6.30 -16.78 15.08
CA ALA A 168 6.36 -17.66 16.24
C ALA A 168 5.01 -17.79 16.95
N GLN A 169 4.22 -16.72 16.96
CA GLN A 169 2.87 -16.70 17.53
C GLN A 169 1.84 -16.81 16.42
N LYS A 170 0.77 -17.57 16.66
CA LYS A 170 -0.32 -17.72 15.68
C LYS A 170 -1.02 -16.35 15.48
N PRO A 171 -1.02 -15.82 14.24
CA PRO A 171 -1.74 -14.59 13.91
C PRO A 171 -3.26 -14.83 13.91
N ILE A 172 -4.03 -13.74 13.99
CA ILE A 172 -5.50 -13.81 13.87
C ILE A 172 -5.89 -13.38 12.44
N ALA A 173 -6.67 -14.20 11.76
CA ALA A 173 -7.30 -13.85 10.50
C ALA A 173 -8.63 -13.11 10.73
N PHE A 174 -8.90 -12.10 9.91
CA PHE A 174 -10.12 -11.30 9.96
C PHE A 174 -10.77 -11.25 8.58
N SER A 175 -12.08 -11.46 8.53
CA SER A 175 -12.89 -11.40 7.31
C SER A 175 -14.15 -10.59 7.53
N VAL A 176 -14.69 -10.03 6.47
CA VAL A 176 -15.96 -9.28 6.46
C VAL A 176 -16.80 -9.71 5.28
N GLY A 177 -18.12 -9.80 5.46
CA GLY A 177 -19.04 -10.15 4.38
C GLY A 177 -20.49 -10.21 4.84
N PHE A 178 -21.40 -10.38 3.89
CA PHE A 178 -22.78 -10.78 4.19
C PHE A 178 -22.83 -12.24 4.64
N GLU A 179 -23.88 -12.62 5.35
CA GLU A 179 -24.04 -13.94 6.00
C GLU A 179 -23.74 -15.12 5.06
N ASP A 180 -24.27 -15.09 3.83
CA ASP A 180 -24.10 -16.15 2.82
C ASP A 180 -22.99 -15.86 1.79
N SER A 181 -22.02 -15.00 2.14
CA SER A 181 -20.97 -14.64 1.18
C SER A 181 -20.02 -15.81 0.90
N PRO A 182 -19.77 -16.17 -0.37
CA PRO A 182 -18.80 -17.21 -0.72
C PRO A 182 -17.37 -16.86 -0.27
N ASP A 183 -17.06 -15.56 -0.11
CA ASP A 183 -15.76 -15.10 0.37
C ASP A 183 -15.52 -15.52 1.83
N LEU A 184 -16.57 -15.54 2.66
CA LEU A 184 -16.45 -15.96 4.06
C LEU A 184 -16.16 -17.45 4.18
N GLU A 185 -16.84 -18.27 3.37
CA GLU A 185 -16.60 -19.71 3.30
C GLU A 185 -15.18 -20.03 2.81
N ASN A 186 -14.72 -19.34 1.77
CA ASN A 186 -13.34 -19.49 1.28
C ASN A 186 -12.31 -19.05 2.32
N ALA A 187 -12.54 -17.91 2.99
CA ALA A 187 -11.65 -17.42 4.05
C ALA A 187 -11.58 -18.41 5.22
N LYS A 188 -12.71 -18.99 5.61
CA LYS A 188 -12.79 -20.01 6.67
C LYS A 188 -11.95 -21.24 6.32
N ARG A 189 -12.07 -21.78 5.10
CA ARG A 189 -11.26 -22.91 4.63
C ARG A 189 -9.76 -22.62 4.69
N VAL A 190 -9.36 -21.41 4.34
CA VAL A 190 -7.94 -21.01 4.38
C VAL A 190 -7.47 -20.89 5.84
N ALA A 191 -8.26 -20.31 6.73
CA ALA A 191 -7.90 -20.22 8.14
C ALA A 191 -7.81 -21.59 8.83
N GLU A 192 -8.72 -22.51 8.51
CA GLU A 192 -8.69 -23.91 8.95
C GLU A 192 -7.44 -24.63 8.44
N PHE A 193 -7.13 -24.48 7.15
CA PHE A 193 -5.93 -25.05 6.54
C PHE A 193 -4.64 -24.54 7.20
N LEU A 194 -4.58 -23.26 7.53
CA LEU A 194 -3.44 -22.65 8.23
C LEU A 194 -3.45 -22.90 9.74
N ASN A 195 -4.52 -23.46 10.29
CA ASN A 195 -4.72 -23.69 11.73
C ASN A 195 -4.51 -22.40 12.55
N ILE A 196 -5.14 -21.30 12.13
CA ILE A 196 -5.08 -19.98 12.80
C ILE A 196 -6.46 -19.54 13.27
N PRO A 197 -6.56 -18.77 14.39
CA PRO A 197 -7.83 -18.16 14.80
C PRO A 197 -8.42 -17.28 13.70
N HIS A 198 -9.73 -17.38 13.50
CA HIS A 198 -10.46 -16.63 12.47
C HIS A 198 -11.64 -15.88 13.10
N LYS A 199 -11.69 -14.56 12.91
CA LYS A 199 -12.81 -13.72 13.33
C LYS A 199 -13.54 -13.19 12.10
N VAL A 200 -14.84 -13.42 12.03
CA VAL A 200 -15.70 -12.99 10.93
C VAL A 200 -16.63 -11.88 11.41
N LEU A 201 -16.64 -10.77 10.67
CA LEU A 201 -17.64 -9.71 10.80
C LEU A 201 -18.72 -9.91 9.74
N VAL A 202 -19.92 -10.26 10.18
CA VAL A 202 -21.11 -10.28 9.31
C VAL A 202 -21.72 -8.88 9.30
N ILE A 203 -21.91 -8.31 8.11
CA ILE A 203 -22.50 -6.97 7.93
C ILE A 203 -23.84 -7.05 7.21
N THR A 204 -24.70 -6.05 7.42
CA THR A 204 -26.01 -5.94 6.77
C THR A 204 -26.03 -4.80 5.73
N PRO A 205 -26.92 -4.86 4.72
CA PRO A 205 -27.04 -3.77 3.74
C PRO A 205 -27.37 -2.42 4.37
N LYS A 206 -28.14 -2.42 5.46
CA LYS A 206 -28.48 -1.21 6.21
C LYS A 206 -27.25 -0.57 6.85
N GLU A 207 -26.43 -1.35 7.57
CA GLU A 207 -25.17 -0.85 8.14
C GLU A 207 -24.22 -0.32 7.07
N CYS A 208 -24.16 -1.00 5.91
CA CYS A 208 -23.36 -0.55 4.78
C CYS A 208 -23.80 0.81 4.23
N ILE A 209 -25.10 1.11 4.23
CA ILE A 209 -25.64 2.39 3.75
C ILE A 209 -25.45 3.48 4.80
N ASP A 210 -25.77 3.17 6.06
CA ASP A 210 -25.76 4.12 7.17
C ASP A 210 -24.34 4.66 7.44
N ILE A 211 -23.30 3.85 7.18
CA ILE A 211 -21.89 4.23 7.41
C ILE A 211 -21.26 5.06 6.28
N ILE A 212 -21.93 5.21 5.12
CA ILE A 212 -21.34 5.88 3.94
C ILE A 212 -20.77 7.27 4.25
N PRO A 213 -21.47 8.17 4.99
CA PRO A 213 -20.92 9.49 5.29
C PRO A 213 -19.60 9.44 6.05
N GLU A 214 -19.47 8.52 6.99
CA GLU A 214 -18.26 8.32 7.80
C GLU A 214 -17.11 7.76 6.94
N VAL A 215 -17.43 6.85 6.02
CA VAL A 215 -16.48 6.30 5.05
C VAL A 215 -15.99 7.39 4.09
N ILE A 216 -16.87 8.24 3.55
CA ILE A 216 -16.46 9.36 2.69
C ILE A 216 -15.52 10.31 3.45
N TYR A 217 -15.87 10.65 4.68
CA TYR A 217 -15.03 11.51 5.53
C TYR A 217 -13.67 10.86 5.82
N ALA A 218 -13.65 9.57 6.14
CA ALA A 218 -12.40 8.85 6.43
C ALA A 218 -11.50 8.74 5.19
N LEU A 219 -12.07 8.34 4.05
CA LEU A 219 -11.33 8.05 2.82
C LEU A 219 -10.99 9.31 2.00
N GLU A 220 -11.66 10.43 2.24
CA GLU A 220 -11.43 11.72 1.55
C GLU A 220 -11.65 11.63 0.03
N THR A 221 -12.60 10.81 -0.40
CA THR A 221 -12.93 10.60 -1.82
C THR A 221 -14.42 10.45 -2.03
N PHE A 222 -14.87 10.83 -3.21
CA PHE A 222 -16.24 10.63 -3.70
C PHE A 222 -16.30 9.60 -4.84
N ASP A 223 -15.19 8.91 -5.14
CA ASP A 223 -15.18 7.86 -6.16
C ASP A 223 -16.08 6.69 -5.73
N PRO A 224 -17.13 6.37 -6.49
CA PRO A 224 -18.12 5.38 -6.08
C PRO A 224 -17.56 3.96 -5.99
N LEU A 225 -16.54 3.61 -6.79
CA LEU A 225 -15.90 2.29 -6.73
C LEU A 225 -15.06 2.16 -5.46
N ILE A 226 -14.32 3.22 -5.12
CA ILE A 226 -13.50 3.25 -3.91
C ILE A 226 -14.36 3.24 -2.65
N ILE A 227 -15.45 4.01 -2.62
CA ILE A 227 -16.39 4.01 -1.48
C ILE A 227 -17.06 2.64 -1.33
N ARG A 228 -17.49 2.00 -2.44
CA ARG A 228 -18.10 0.66 -2.38
C ARG A 228 -17.18 -0.37 -1.75
N CYS A 229 -15.91 -0.42 -2.16
CA CYS A 229 -14.92 -1.32 -1.56
C CYS A 229 -14.49 -0.85 -0.15
N GLY A 230 -14.58 0.46 0.11
CA GLY A 230 -14.20 1.11 1.36
C GLY A 230 -15.12 0.80 2.52
N VAL A 231 -16.44 0.69 2.29
CA VAL A 231 -17.43 0.42 3.36
C VAL A 231 -17.10 -0.86 4.15
N ALA A 232 -16.93 -1.99 3.45
CA ALA A 232 -16.63 -3.25 4.11
C ALA A 232 -15.26 -3.22 4.80
N HIS A 233 -14.26 -2.61 4.15
CA HIS A 233 -12.91 -2.48 4.72
C HIS A 233 -12.92 -1.62 5.99
N TYR A 234 -13.59 -0.47 5.96
CA TYR A 234 -13.75 0.44 7.10
C TYR A 234 -14.42 -0.26 8.29
N LEU A 235 -15.55 -0.93 8.05
CA LEU A 235 -16.27 -1.68 9.09
C LEU A 235 -15.40 -2.78 9.71
N LEU A 236 -14.64 -3.51 8.88
CA LEU A 236 -13.71 -4.53 9.37
C LEU A 236 -12.60 -3.92 10.24
N CYS A 237 -12.02 -2.79 9.83
CA CYS A 237 -10.98 -2.10 10.60
C CYS A 237 -11.51 -1.58 11.93
N LYS A 238 -12.72 -0.99 11.93
CA LYS A 238 -13.43 -0.56 13.13
C LYS A 238 -13.62 -1.74 14.09
N TYR A 239 -14.11 -2.86 13.59
CA TYR A 239 -14.29 -4.09 14.37
C TYR A 239 -12.96 -4.63 14.94
N ILE A 240 -11.89 -4.69 14.14
CA ILE A 240 -10.57 -5.16 14.59
C ILE A 240 -10.06 -4.29 15.75
N SER A 241 -10.16 -2.97 15.61
CA SER A 241 -9.69 -2.02 16.61
C SER A 241 -10.43 -2.12 17.95
N GLN A 242 -11.70 -2.54 17.93
CA GLN A 242 -12.57 -2.65 19.10
C GLN A 242 -12.51 -4.03 19.76
N THR A 243 -12.17 -5.07 19.02
CA THR A 243 -12.30 -6.47 19.48
C THR A 243 -10.99 -7.24 19.56
N SER A 244 -9.85 -6.59 19.28
CA SER A 244 -8.54 -7.23 19.30
C SER A 244 -7.41 -6.27 19.66
N GLU A 245 -6.29 -6.82 20.10
CA GLU A 245 -5.04 -6.09 20.34
C GLU A 245 -4.16 -5.97 19.08
N VAL A 246 -4.62 -6.53 17.95
CA VAL A 246 -3.88 -6.48 16.68
C VAL A 246 -3.74 -5.03 16.23
N LYS A 247 -2.50 -4.63 15.95
CA LYS A 247 -2.18 -3.30 15.42
C LYS A 247 -1.58 -3.32 14.03
N VAL A 248 -1.06 -4.46 13.58
CA VAL A 248 -0.43 -4.59 12.26
C VAL A 248 -1.14 -5.66 11.46
N LEU A 249 -1.69 -5.28 10.32
CA LEU A 249 -2.42 -6.13 9.39
C LEU A 249 -1.60 -6.37 8.12
N LEU A 250 -1.55 -7.61 7.65
CA LEU A 250 -1.06 -7.92 6.30
C LEU A 250 -2.24 -8.10 5.35
N SER A 251 -2.10 -7.58 4.13
CA SER A 251 -3.10 -7.67 3.07
C SER A 251 -2.47 -8.01 1.70
N GLY A 252 -3.27 -8.59 0.81
CA GLY A 252 -2.90 -8.99 -0.55
C GLY A 252 -2.97 -7.86 -1.59
N GLU A 253 -3.22 -6.63 -1.18
CA GLU A 253 -3.40 -5.47 -2.07
C GLU A 253 -2.19 -5.23 -2.97
N GLY A 254 -2.46 -4.85 -4.23
CA GLY A 254 -1.45 -4.67 -5.26
C GLY A 254 -1.20 -5.89 -6.15
N ALA A 255 -1.69 -7.08 -5.77
CA ALA A 255 -1.55 -8.27 -6.60
C ALA A 255 -2.27 -8.09 -7.95
N ASP A 256 -3.53 -7.67 -7.92
CA ASP A 256 -4.32 -7.53 -9.14
C ASP A 256 -3.73 -6.54 -10.15
N GLU A 257 -3.19 -5.42 -9.67
CA GLU A 257 -2.49 -4.45 -10.53
C GLU A 257 -1.23 -5.02 -11.18
N LEU A 258 -0.49 -5.87 -10.46
CA LEU A 258 0.80 -6.39 -10.92
C LEU A 258 0.67 -7.57 -11.86
N PHE A 259 -0.29 -8.46 -11.59
CA PHE A 259 -0.60 -9.62 -12.41
C PHE A 259 -1.58 -9.29 -13.53
N GLY A 260 -2.28 -8.16 -13.44
CA GLY A 260 -3.28 -7.75 -14.42
C GLY A 260 -4.50 -8.67 -14.43
N SER A 261 -4.92 -9.15 -13.26
CA SER A 261 -6.01 -10.13 -13.10
C SER A 261 -7.40 -9.52 -13.19
N TYR A 262 -7.55 -8.19 -13.15
CA TYR A 262 -8.83 -7.54 -13.41
C TYR A 262 -9.44 -8.00 -14.75
N ALA A 263 -10.74 -8.27 -14.76
CA ALA A 263 -11.43 -8.84 -15.91
C ALA A 263 -11.24 -8.03 -17.22
N TYR A 264 -11.11 -6.71 -17.14
CA TYR A 264 -10.83 -5.86 -18.30
C TYR A 264 -9.37 -5.96 -18.78
N MET A 265 -8.41 -6.14 -17.88
CA MET A 265 -6.98 -6.32 -18.21
C MET A 265 -6.75 -7.67 -18.89
N GLN A 266 -7.53 -8.69 -18.52
CA GLN A 266 -7.55 -9.97 -19.22
C GLN A 266 -8.00 -9.84 -20.68
N ARG A 267 -8.70 -8.75 -21.05
CA ARG A 267 -9.11 -8.42 -22.42
C ARG A 267 -8.13 -7.50 -23.15
N ALA A 268 -6.94 -7.24 -22.58
CA ALA A 268 -5.93 -6.40 -23.22
C ALA A 268 -5.55 -6.93 -24.62
N PRO A 269 -5.46 -6.07 -25.65
CA PRO A 269 -5.21 -6.50 -27.04
C PRO A 269 -3.91 -7.28 -27.24
N ASN A 270 -2.87 -6.94 -26.49
CA ASN A 270 -1.57 -7.61 -26.52
C ASN A 270 -0.79 -7.34 -25.22
N THR A 271 0.37 -7.98 -25.10
CA THR A 271 1.26 -7.88 -23.92
C THR A 271 1.75 -6.45 -23.66
N PHE A 272 1.95 -5.65 -24.71
CA PHE A 272 2.34 -4.25 -24.59
C PHE A 272 1.25 -3.40 -23.92
N HIS A 273 -0.01 -3.54 -24.37
CA HIS A 273 -1.13 -2.82 -23.76
C HIS A 273 -1.39 -3.27 -22.32
N LEU A 274 -1.28 -4.57 -22.03
CA LEU A 274 -1.37 -5.09 -20.66
C LEU A 274 -0.29 -4.46 -19.77
N HIS A 275 0.96 -4.47 -20.24
CA HIS A 275 2.08 -3.90 -19.49
C HIS A 275 1.91 -2.40 -19.26
N LYS A 276 1.50 -1.63 -20.28
CA LYS A 276 1.21 -0.21 -20.15
C LYS A 276 0.11 0.07 -19.11
N GLU A 277 -0.91 -0.78 -19.07
CA GLU A 277 -1.98 -0.67 -18.08
C GLU A 277 -1.51 -0.99 -16.66
N ILE A 278 -0.68 -2.03 -16.47
CA ILE A 278 -0.03 -2.34 -15.18
C ILE A 278 0.76 -1.12 -14.68
N LEU A 279 1.60 -0.52 -15.54
CA LEU A 279 2.36 0.69 -15.18
C LEU A 279 1.46 1.88 -14.85
N ARG A 280 0.36 2.06 -15.58
CA ARG A 280 -0.64 3.09 -15.31
C ARG A 280 -1.30 2.89 -13.94
N ARG A 281 -1.70 1.65 -13.62
CA ARG A 281 -2.29 1.30 -12.32
C ARG A 281 -1.31 1.55 -11.18
N LEU A 282 -0.04 1.12 -11.31
CA LEU A 282 0.99 1.43 -10.31
C LEU A 282 1.21 2.92 -10.10
N LYS A 283 1.18 3.73 -11.17
CA LYS A 283 1.32 5.18 -11.06
C LYS A 283 0.21 5.83 -10.24
N TYR A 284 -1.04 5.37 -10.38
CA TYR A 284 -2.20 5.98 -9.73
C TYR A 284 -2.68 5.22 -8.49
N LEU A 285 -1.99 4.16 -8.08
CA LEU A 285 -2.38 3.31 -6.96
C LEU A 285 -2.65 4.11 -5.68
N HIS A 286 -1.83 5.13 -5.42
CA HIS A 286 -1.93 6.04 -4.28
C HIS A 286 -3.23 6.86 -4.21
N GLN A 287 -4.03 6.90 -5.29
CA GLN A 287 -5.31 7.60 -5.37
C GLN A 287 -6.50 6.65 -5.25
N TYR A 288 -6.27 5.33 -5.29
CA TYR A 288 -7.29 4.30 -5.36
C TYR A 288 -7.11 3.27 -4.23
N ASP A 289 -6.62 2.08 -4.57
CA ASP A 289 -6.56 0.91 -3.69
C ASP A 289 -5.71 1.17 -2.44
N VAL A 290 -4.55 1.81 -2.62
CA VAL A 290 -3.68 2.21 -1.51
C VAL A 290 -4.32 3.30 -0.65
N LEU A 291 -5.00 4.28 -1.26
CA LEU A 291 -5.72 5.32 -0.52
C LEU A 291 -6.76 4.67 0.42
N ARG A 292 -7.62 3.82 -0.13
CA ARG A 292 -8.63 3.07 0.64
C ARG A 292 -7.98 2.30 1.77
N CYS A 293 -6.90 1.56 1.48
CA CYS A 293 -6.26 0.70 2.45
C CYS A 293 -5.61 1.45 3.60
N ASP A 294 -4.86 2.49 3.29
CA ASP A 294 -4.23 3.32 4.32
C ASP A 294 -5.31 4.03 5.14
N ARG A 295 -6.28 4.72 4.51
CA ARG A 295 -7.32 5.49 5.21
C ARG A 295 -8.22 4.64 6.09
N SER A 296 -8.67 3.49 5.58
CA SER A 296 -9.57 2.60 6.34
C SER A 296 -8.88 2.02 7.57
N THR A 297 -7.55 1.83 7.52
CA THR A 297 -6.80 1.27 8.66
C THR A 297 -6.31 2.35 9.63
N SER A 298 -5.75 3.44 9.11
CA SER A 298 -5.14 4.51 9.91
C SER A 298 -6.15 5.22 10.81
N CYS A 299 -7.38 5.45 10.32
CA CYS A 299 -8.44 6.10 11.11
C CYS A 299 -8.90 5.27 12.33
N HIS A 300 -8.53 4.00 12.40
CA HIS A 300 -8.78 3.10 13.54
C HIS A 300 -7.50 2.71 14.29
N GLY A 301 -6.39 3.43 14.06
CA GLY A 301 -5.11 3.19 14.74
C GLY A 301 -4.46 1.84 14.36
N LEU A 302 -4.76 1.35 13.16
CA LEU A 302 -4.20 0.13 12.60
C LEU A 302 -3.17 0.48 11.51
N GLU A 303 -2.15 -0.37 11.38
CA GLU A 303 -1.14 -0.28 10.34
C GLU A 303 -1.36 -1.40 9.33
N ILE A 304 -1.52 -1.09 8.05
CA ILE A 304 -1.53 -2.08 6.99
C ILE A 304 -0.15 -2.25 6.32
N ARG A 305 0.21 -3.49 6.01
CA ARG A 305 1.39 -3.88 5.25
C ARG A 305 0.98 -4.68 4.02
N VAL A 306 1.53 -4.29 2.88
CA VAL A 306 1.11 -4.76 1.54
C VAL A 306 2.32 -5.34 0.81
N PRO A 307 2.65 -6.63 0.99
CA PRO A 307 3.88 -7.24 0.46
C PRO A 307 3.98 -7.26 -1.06
N PHE A 308 2.87 -7.24 -1.80
CA PHE A 308 2.92 -7.17 -3.26
C PHE A 308 3.47 -5.85 -3.77
N LEU A 309 3.27 -4.74 -3.03
CA LEU A 309 3.78 -3.41 -3.39
C LEU A 309 5.23 -3.19 -3.00
N ASP A 310 5.93 -4.26 -2.67
CA ASP A 310 7.35 -4.17 -2.42
C ASP A 310 8.15 -3.82 -3.67
N LYS A 311 9.15 -2.94 -3.50
CA LYS A 311 10.05 -2.53 -4.57
C LYS A 311 10.67 -3.70 -5.32
N SER A 312 11.12 -4.73 -4.60
CA SER A 312 11.68 -5.92 -5.25
C SER A 312 10.61 -6.74 -5.99
N VAL A 313 9.42 -6.90 -5.41
CA VAL A 313 8.30 -7.67 -5.99
C VAL A 313 7.79 -7.01 -7.27
N TYR A 314 7.40 -5.73 -7.22
CA TYR A 314 6.83 -5.10 -8.39
C TYR A 314 7.86 -4.90 -9.51
N ILE A 315 9.13 -4.57 -9.20
CA ILE A 315 10.19 -4.48 -10.22
C ILE A 315 10.40 -5.83 -10.90
N THR A 316 10.42 -6.91 -10.12
CA THR A 316 10.54 -8.26 -10.65
C THR A 316 9.39 -8.57 -11.58
N LEU A 317 8.14 -8.33 -11.14
CA LEU A 317 6.96 -8.64 -11.93
C LEU A 317 6.86 -7.82 -13.21
N ILE A 318 7.14 -6.52 -13.19
CA ILE A 318 7.08 -5.69 -14.39
C ILE A 318 8.17 -6.06 -15.39
N SER A 319 9.39 -6.40 -14.92
CA SER A 319 10.52 -6.79 -15.80
C SER A 319 10.28 -8.04 -16.64
N ILE A 320 9.42 -8.96 -16.17
CA ILE A 320 9.10 -10.21 -16.86
C ILE A 320 8.18 -9.94 -18.05
N LYS A 321 8.56 -10.47 -19.22
CA LYS A 321 7.70 -10.41 -20.41
C LYS A 321 6.35 -11.08 -20.16
N LYS A 322 5.28 -10.33 -20.42
CA LYS A 322 3.89 -10.73 -20.14
C LYS A 322 3.34 -11.83 -21.05
N ARG A 323 4.15 -12.40 -21.95
CA ARG A 323 3.75 -13.52 -22.82
C ARG A 323 3.27 -14.71 -21.99
N CYS A 324 3.93 -14.98 -20.85
CA CYS A 324 3.53 -16.01 -19.89
C CYS A 324 2.14 -15.79 -19.26
N MET A 325 1.66 -14.55 -19.21
CA MET A 325 0.36 -14.19 -18.62
C MET A 325 -0.79 -14.20 -19.65
N ILE A 326 -0.47 -14.09 -20.95
CA ILE A 326 -1.47 -14.03 -22.04
C ILE A 326 -1.64 -15.39 -22.73
N ASP A 327 -0.58 -16.20 -22.85
CA ASP A 327 -0.61 -17.44 -23.65
C ASP A 327 -1.50 -18.56 -23.07
N HIS A 328 -2.04 -18.42 -21.85
CA HIS A 328 -3.04 -19.35 -21.28
C HIS A 328 -4.50 -18.99 -21.60
N ARG A 329 -4.74 -17.94 -22.40
CA ARG A 329 -6.09 -17.50 -22.82
C ARG A 329 -6.85 -18.49 -23.71
N LYS A 330 -6.20 -19.51 -24.28
CA LYS A 330 -6.84 -20.48 -25.18
C LYS A 330 -7.50 -21.69 -24.50
N ASN A 331 -7.33 -21.90 -23.19
CA ASN A 331 -7.85 -23.10 -22.50
C ASN A 331 -8.93 -22.82 -21.43
N LEU A 332 -9.40 -21.58 -21.26
CA LEU A 332 -10.39 -21.22 -20.22
C LEU A 332 -11.75 -20.76 -20.77
N LEU A 333 -11.94 -20.76 -22.10
CA LEU A 333 -13.23 -20.53 -22.77
C LEU A 333 -13.73 -21.77 -23.53
N SER A 334 -13.14 -22.93 -23.25
CA SER A 334 -13.48 -24.21 -23.87
C SER A 334 -13.52 -25.37 -22.87
N ALA A 335 -13.87 -25.09 -21.61
CA ALA A 335 -14.15 -26.10 -20.59
C ALA A 335 -15.46 -25.75 -19.89
#